data_AF-A0A968LRN9-F1
#
_entry.id   AF-A0A968LRN9-F1
#
_cell.length_a   1.000
_cell.length_b   1.000
_cell.length_c   1.000
_cell.angle_alpha   90.00
_cell.angle_beta   90.00
_cell.angle_gamma   90.00
#
_symmetry.space_group_name_H-M   'P 1'
#
loop_
_entity.id
_entity.type
_entity.pdbx_description
1 polymer ?
#
loop_
_entity_poly.entity_id
_entity_poly.type
_entity_poly.pdbx_seq_one_letter_code
_entity_poly.pdbx_strand_id
1 'polypeptide(L)'
;MQKAWSFVAVGITTLFGVSAAQASSLVNLSITGSAPNDYRVFDISGTTVNVVPATLGNAEKVLDGNAANPTGNVELAASSEQFGFDFSKNTALTGTIAGKSLTLSSLTAADWQIIGNQWFDDLLTAYLVLPDFLIPNLAEIKIELRSRLLTEITQRRFSDPNISYVYQDPNNTLRIGLAGFLDARPILTQGLNLSDRLFVGTLLPRPVQISELVKYTYGDKTGYLYSFFATPSGLVAGDDGVSFTGNYEVTIPGHPTRAVPGPGVLAGVAASMGLGALQMSRRKKGAEPNAVL
;
A
#
# COMPACT_ATOMS: atom_id res chain seq x y z
N MET A 1 -5.47 -10.69 29.74
CA MET A 1 -4.60 -10.09 28.71
C MET A 1 -4.86 -10.78 27.38
N GLN A 2 -5.73 -10.23 26.54
CA GLN A 2 -5.99 -10.77 25.20
C GLN A 2 -4.80 -10.43 24.30
N LYS A 3 -4.15 -11.46 23.74
CA LYS A 3 -3.18 -11.29 22.66
C LYS A 3 -3.95 -10.74 21.47
N ALA A 4 -3.67 -9.51 21.06
CA ALA A 4 -4.15 -8.96 19.80
C ALA A 4 -3.41 -9.68 18.66
N TRP A 5 -4.15 -10.38 17.80
CA TRP A 5 -3.61 -11.00 16.61
C TRP A 5 -3.43 -9.88 15.58
N SER A 6 -2.19 -9.53 15.29
CA SER A 6 -1.87 -8.59 14.21
C SER A 6 -2.10 -9.31 12.89
N PHE A 7 -3.23 -9.05 12.22
CA PHE A 7 -3.45 -9.47 10.85
C PHE A 7 -2.64 -8.55 9.94
N VAL A 8 -1.50 -9.02 9.46
CA VAL A 8 -0.71 -8.34 8.41
C VAL A 8 -1.43 -8.56 7.08
N ALA A 9 -2.00 -7.49 6.52
CA ALA A 9 -2.53 -7.52 5.16
C ALA A 9 -1.34 -7.35 4.21
N VAL A 10 -0.87 -8.45 3.62
CA VAL A 10 0.01 -8.39 2.45
C VAL A 10 -0.83 -7.86 1.30
N GLY A 11 -0.57 -6.61 0.89
CA GLY A 11 -1.20 -5.99 -0.27
C GLY A 11 -0.69 -6.64 -1.56
N ILE A 12 -1.16 -7.84 -1.89
CA ILE A 12 -0.92 -8.45 -3.20
C ILE A 12 -1.80 -7.69 -4.20
N THR A 13 -1.20 -6.87 -5.04
CA THR A 13 -1.91 -6.22 -6.15
C THR A 13 -2.23 -7.22 -7.24
N THR A 14 -3.50 -7.33 -7.60
CA THR A 14 -3.89 -7.90 -8.89
C THR A 14 -3.44 -6.95 -9.99
N LEU A 15 -2.68 -7.49 -10.95
CA LEU A 15 -2.38 -6.84 -12.23
C LEU A 15 -3.67 -6.24 -12.82
N PHE A 16 -3.52 -5.08 -13.50
CA PHE A 16 -4.35 -4.45 -14.53
C PHE A 16 -4.63 -2.97 -14.21
N GLY A 17 -3.97 -2.11 -15.01
CA GLY A 17 -3.98 -0.65 -14.96
C GLY A 17 -5.30 -0.01 -15.41
N VAL A 18 -6.40 -0.43 -14.80
CA VAL A 18 -7.63 0.38 -14.76
C VAL A 18 -7.64 1.12 -13.44
N SER A 19 -7.51 2.45 -13.48
CA SER A 19 -7.75 3.27 -12.30
C SER A 19 -9.21 3.04 -11.88
N ALA A 20 -9.44 2.37 -10.76
CA ALA A 20 -10.79 2.22 -10.22
C ALA A 20 -11.35 3.61 -9.93
N ALA A 21 -12.61 3.83 -10.28
CA ALA A 21 -13.28 5.11 -10.04
C ALA A 21 -13.18 5.50 -8.54
N GLN A 22 -13.04 6.77 -8.23
CA GLN A 22 -12.98 7.21 -6.84
C GLN A 22 -14.40 7.32 -6.28
N ALA A 23 -14.71 6.60 -5.21
CA ALA A 23 -15.99 6.67 -4.49
C ALA A 23 -15.92 7.64 -3.30
N SER A 24 -14.77 7.75 -2.63
CA SER A 24 -14.50 8.79 -1.64
C SER A 24 -13.02 9.15 -1.58
N SER A 25 -12.73 10.40 -1.22
CA SER A 25 -11.40 10.92 -0.97
C SER A 25 -11.14 11.10 0.53
N LEU A 26 -9.88 11.31 0.89
CA LEU A 26 -9.48 11.65 2.24
C LEU A 26 -9.93 13.09 2.55
N VAL A 27 -10.58 13.30 3.69
CA VAL A 27 -11.00 14.63 4.17
C VAL A 27 -10.46 14.90 5.57
N ASN A 28 -10.48 16.16 6.00
CA ASN A 28 -9.91 16.60 7.29
C ASN A 28 -8.43 16.20 7.42
N LEU A 29 -7.65 16.45 6.37
CA LEU A 29 -6.23 16.12 6.33
C LEU A 29 -5.50 16.86 7.46
N SER A 30 -4.61 16.17 8.17
CA SER A 30 -3.67 16.80 9.08
C SER A 30 -2.35 16.03 9.15
N ILE A 31 -1.27 16.75 9.47
CA ILE A 31 0.04 16.16 9.76
C ILE A 31 0.24 16.12 11.27
N THR A 32 0.61 14.95 11.77
CA THR A 32 0.70 14.57 13.19
C THR A 32 1.92 13.69 13.42
N GLY A 33 1.95 12.93 14.52
CA GLY A 33 3.09 12.12 14.94
C GLY A 33 3.94 12.85 15.98
N SER A 34 5.08 12.25 16.27
CA SER A 34 6.05 12.79 17.24
C SER A 34 7.03 13.80 16.61
N ALA A 35 7.07 13.87 15.27
CA ALA A 35 7.82 14.86 14.48
C ALA A 35 6.92 15.47 13.38
N PRO A 36 5.80 16.14 13.71
CA PRO A 36 4.79 16.56 12.73
C PRO A 36 5.28 17.60 11.71
N ASN A 37 6.44 18.21 11.91
CA ASN A 37 7.03 19.18 10.99
C ASN A 37 8.04 18.54 10.01
N ASP A 38 8.33 17.25 10.16
CA ASP A 38 9.29 16.54 9.32
C ASP A 38 8.57 15.86 8.14
N TYR A 39 8.13 16.68 7.19
CA TYR A 39 7.53 16.24 5.94
C TYR A 39 7.86 17.21 4.80
N ARG A 40 7.78 16.70 3.57
CA ARG A 40 7.83 17.51 2.34
C ARG A 40 6.59 17.28 1.51
N VAL A 41 6.28 18.26 0.67
CA VAL A 41 5.23 18.17 -0.33
C VAL A 41 5.86 18.38 -1.68
N PHE A 42 5.53 17.50 -2.61
CA PHE A 42 6.05 17.51 -3.96
C PHE A 42 4.92 17.64 -4.96
N ASP A 43 5.04 18.60 -5.87
CA ASP A 43 4.10 18.87 -6.95
C ASP A 43 4.75 18.52 -8.31
N ILE A 44 3.91 18.21 -9.30
CA ILE A 44 4.36 17.78 -10.62
C ILE A 44 4.35 18.96 -11.59
N SER A 45 5.45 19.12 -12.32
CA SER A 45 5.56 20.02 -13.47
C SER A 45 6.11 19.24 -14.66
N GLY A 46 5.24 18.90 -15.62
CA GLY A 46 5.60 18.01 -16.72
C GLY A 46 5.93 16.60 -16.22
N THR A 47 7.15 16.13 -16.47
CA THR A 47 7.66 14.84 -15.98
C THR A 47 8.49 14.97 -14.71
N THR A 48 8.59 16.17 -14.14
CA THR A 48 9.47 16.45 -13.00
C THR A 48 8.65 16.70 -11.73
N VAL A 49 9.09 16.09 -10.64
CA VAL A 49 8.52 16.23 -9.30
C VAL A 49 9.39 17.21 -8.52
N ASN A 50 8.80 18.29 -7.99
CA ASN A 50 9.52 19.37 -7.33
C ASN A 50 8.94 19.67 -5.95
N VAL A 51 9.81 19.99 -4.99
CA VAL A 51 9.39 20.43 -3.66
C VAL A 51 8.61 21.74 -3.75
N VAL A 52 7.45 21.79 -3.09
CA VAL A 52 6.62 22.98 -2.90
C VAL A 52 6.46 23.27 -1.40
N PRO A 53 5.97 24.47 -1.00
CA PRO A 53 5.77 24.77 0.40
C PRO A 53 4.92 23.71 1.11
N ALA A 54 5.42 23.22 2.25
CA ALA A 54 4.76 22.22 3.09
C ALA A 54 3.56 22.86 3.81
N THR A 55 2.42 22.93 3.13
CA THR A 55 1.15 23.44 3.66
C THR A 55 0.07 22.37 3.51
N LEU A 56 -0.96 22.39 4.36
CA LEU A 56 -2.07 21.43 4.24
C LEU A 56 -2.78 21.53 2.88
N GLY A 57 -2.98 22.75 2.35
CA GLY A 57 -3.61 22.91 1.03
C GLY A 57 -2.79 22.30 -0.11
N ASN A 58 -1.46 22.41 -0.06
CA ASN A 58 -0.60 21.73 -1.04
C ASN A 58 -0.61 20.21 -0.83
N ALA A 59 -0.62 19.74 0.42
CA ALA A 59 -0.69 18.31 0.73
C ALA A 59 -2.02 17.70 0.25
N GLU A 60 -3.14 18.37 0.43
CA GLU A 60 -4.45 17.93 -0.10
C GLU A 60 -4.42 17.84 -1.63
N LYS A 61 -3.94 18.90 -2.30
CA LYS A 61 -3.84 18.96 -3.77
C LYS A 61 -3.07 17.78 -4.37
N VAL A 62 -1.93 17.42 -3.78
CA VAL A 62 -1.06 16.37 -4.34
C VAL A 62 -1.58 14.96 -4.06
N LEU A 63 -2.60 14.80 -3.20
CA LEU A 63 -3.20 13.50 -2.87
C LEU A 63 -4.49 13.19 -3.65
N ASP A 64 -5.01 14.15 -4.42
CA ASP A 64 -6.23 14.00 -5.22
C ASP A 64 -6.06 13.12 -6.48
N GLY A 65 -4.83 12.67 -6.76
CA GLY A 65 -4.51 11.82 -7.90
C GLY A 65 -5.00 10.37 -7.80
N ASN A 66 -4.53 9.54 -8.73
CA ASN A 66 -4.73 8.09 -8.72
C ASN A 66 -3.62 7.37 -9.50
N ALA A 67 -3.70 6.03 -9.57
CA ALA A 67 -2.68 5.20 -10.23
C ALA A 67 -2.38 5.58 -11.69
N ALA A 68 -3.36 6.09 -12.43
CA ALA A 68 -3.20 6.49 -13.83
C ALA A 68 -2.75 7.95 -14.00
N ASN A 69 -2.99 8.79 -12.99
CA ASN A 69 -2.66 10.22 -13.01
C ASN A 69 -2.29 10.69 -11.59
N PRO A 70 -1.07 10.39 -11.11
CA PRO A 70 -0.57 10.95 -9.86
C PRO A 70 -0.43 12.47 -9.99
N THR A 71 -0.68 13.20 -8.90
CA THR A 71 -0.62 14.68 -8.87
C THR A 71 0.55 15.21 -8.03
N GLY A 72 1.31 14.33 -7.40
CA GLY A 72 2.47 14.64 -6.56
C GLY A 72 2.61 13.61 -5.45
N ASN A 73 3.25 14.00 -4.35
CA ASN A 73 3.33 13.19 -3.14
C ASN A 73 3.59 14.01 -1.88
N VAL A 74 3.24 13.42 -0.74
CA VAL A 74 3.65 13.86 0.59
C VAL A 74 4.69 12.86 1.11
N GLU A 75 5.91 13.32 1.31
CA GLU A 75 7.00 12.54 1.92
C GLU A 75 6.95 12.72 3.43
N LEU A 76 6.83 11.62 4.18
CA LEU A 76 6.84 11.63 5.64
C LEU A 76 8.24 11.34 6.17
N ALA A 77 8.63 11.95 7.30
CA ALA A 77 9.98 11.82 7.86
C ALA A 77 11.08 12.20 6.86
N ALA A 78 10.90 13.33 6.15
CA ALA A 78 11.78 13.80 5.07
C ALA A 78 13.25 14.03 5.48
N SER A 79 13.54 14.04 6.78
CA SER A 79 14.90 14.10 7.33
C SER A 79 15.51 12.73 7.67
N SER A 80 14.83 11.62 7.35
CA SER A 80 15.22 10.22 7.65
C SER A 80 16.68 9.92 7.33
N GLU A 81 17.22 10.50 6.26
CA GLU A 81 18.56 10.26 5.73
C GLU A 81 19.63 11.23 6.25
N GLN A 82 19.23 12.27 6.99
CA GLN A 82 20.11 13.33 7.45
C GLN A 82 20.89 12.93 8.70
N PHE A 83 22.07 13.51 8.90
CA PHE A 83 22.82 13.30 10.13
C PHE A 83 22.00 13.79 11.34
N GLY A 84 21.90 12.98 12.40
CA GLY A 84 21.17 13.33 13.62
C GLY A 84 19.65 13.06 13.59
N PHE A 85 19.13 12.40 12.55
CA PHE A 85 17.74 11.93 12.54
C PHE A 85 17.41 11.10 13.78
N ASP A 86 16.31 11.44 14.44
CA ASP A 86 15.81 10.73 15.61
C ASP A 86 14.86 9.61 15.18
N PHE A 87 15.40 8.41 14.96
CA PHE A 87 14.64 7.26 14.46
C PHE A 87 13.65 6.65 15.47
N SER A 88 13.50 7.26 16.66
CA SER A 88 12.41 6.97 17.58
C SER A 88 11.13 7.74 17.27
N LYS A 89 11.23 8.79 16.44
CA LYS A 89 10.11 9.64 16.06
C LYS A 89 9.54 9.26 14.70
N ASN A 90 8.30 9.67 14.49
CA ASN A 90 7.55 9.49 13.26
C ASN A 90 6.80 10.75 12.85
N THR A 91 6.54 10.84 11.56
CA THR A 91 5.61 11.79 10.96
C THR A 91 4.42 11.03 10.41
N ALA A 92 3.21 11.55 10.61
CA ALA A 92 2.00 10.85 10.22
C ALA A 92 1.02 11.78 9.51
N LEU A 93 0.50 11.32 8.38
CA LEU A 93 -0.63 11.90 7.67
C LEU A 93 -1.91 11.25 8.20
N THR A 94 -2.87 12.07 8.61
CA THR A 94 -4.16 11.59 9.11
C THR A 94 -5.32 12.27 8.40
N GLY A 95 -6.47 11.60 8.40
CA GLY A 95 -7.71 12.15 7.91
C GLY A 95 -8.85 11.15 8.10
N THR A 96 -10.00 11.47 7.52
CA THR A 96 -11.17 10.60 7.50
C THR A 96 -11.47 10.19 6.07
N ILE A 97 -11.70 8.89 5.85
CA ILE A 97 -12.15 8.36 4.57
C ILE A 97 -13.23 7.31 4.81
N ALA A 98 -14.30 7.35 4.01
CA ALA A 98 -15.46 6.47 4.20
C ALA A 98 -16.04 6.49 5.64
N GLY A 99 -15.97 7.64 6.32
CA GLY A 99 -16.44 7.82 7.70
C GLY A 99 -15.55 7.19 8.79
N LYS A 100 -14.35 6.73 8.45
CA LYS A 100 -13.37 6.17 9.39
C LYS A 100 -12.07 6.95 9.39
N SER A 101 -11.43 7.06 10.55
CA SER A 101 -10.10 7.63 10.65
C SER A 101 -9.08 6.73 9.97
N LEU A 102 -8.21 7.36 9.18
CA LEU A 102 -7.01 6.79 8.58
C LEU A 102 -5.80 7.54 9.12
N THR A 103 -4.75 6.79 9.46
CA THR A 103 -3.42 7.29 9.75
C THR A 103 -2.44 6.53 8.87
N LEU A 104 -1.58 7.25 8.15
CA LEU A 104 -0.45 6.73 7.40
C LEU A 104 0.80 7.37 7.99
N SER A 105 1.78 6.59 8.42
CA SER A 105 2.95 7.10 9.12
C SER A 105 4.25 6.51 8.62
N SER A 106 5.31 7.31 8.74
CA SER A 106 6.69 6.85 8.65
C SER A 106 6.97 5.78 9.71
N LEU A 107 8.00 4.97 9.47
CA LEU A 107 8.43 3.93 10.39
C LEU A 107 9.44 4.47 11.40
N THR A 108 9.46 3.84 12.57
CA THR A 108 10.47 4.00 13.61
C THR A 108 11.38 2.78 13.66
N ALA A 109 12.49 2.88 14.39
CA ALA A 109 13.34 1.73 14.68
C ALA A 109 12.57 0.56 15.35
N ALA A 110 11.55 0.86 16.17
CA ALA A 110 10.71 -0.16 16.80
C ALA A 110 9.81 -0.88 15.79
N ASP A 111 9.32 -0.18 14.77
CA ASP A 111 8.51 -0.78 13.71
C ASP A 111 9.33 -1.79 12.88
N TRP A 112 10.61 -1.49 12.63
CA TRP A 112 11.53 -2.41 11.94
C TRP A 112 11.78 -3.71 12.70
N GLN A 113 11.72 -3.70 14.04
CA GLN A 113 11.77 -4.94 14.83
C GLN A 113 10.55 -5.85 14.58
N ILE A 114 9.44 -5.29 14.10
CA ILE A 114 8.20 -6.01 13.80
C ILE A 114 8.19 -6.48 12.34
N ILE A 115 8.45 -5.58 11.39
CA ILE A 115 8.25 -5.85 9.96
C ILE A 115 9.52 -6.25 9.21
N GLY A 116 10.72 -5.97 9.73
CA GLY A 116 11.97 -6.06 8.97
C GLY A 116 12.25 -7.43 8.39
N ASN A 117 12.05 -8.49 9.18
CA ASN A 117 12.25 -9.87 8.70
C ASN A 117 11.25 -10.25 7.61
N GLN A 118 9.97 -9.90 7.79
CA GLN A 118 8.91 -10.19 6.82
C GLN A 118 9.15 -9.45 5.50
N TRP A 119 9.40 -8.14 5.56
CA TRP A 119 9.71 -7.33 4.39
C TRP A 119 10.92 -7.89 3.62
N PHE A 120 11.95 -8.31 4.34
CA PHE A 120 13.14 -8.89 3.73
C PHE A 120 12.86 -10.26 3.10
N ASP A 121 12.09 -11.11 3.76
CA ASP A 121 11.72 -12.43 3.21
C ASP A 121 10.83 -12.28 1.96
N ASP A 122 9.96 -11.26 1.93
CA ASP A 122 9.16 -10.93 0.75
C ASP A 122 10.02 -10.38 -0.39
N LEU A 123 11.03 -9.54 -0.09
CA LEU A 123 12.01 -9.07 -1.07
C LEU A 123 12.73 -10.25 -1.73
N LEU A 124 13.21 -11.21 -0.92
CA LEU A 124 13.86 -12.40 -1.45
C LEU A 124 12.88 -13.28 -2.23
N THR A 125 11.62 -13.36 -1.82
CA THR A 125 10.60 -14.09 -2.57
C THR A 125 10.36 -13.45 -3.95
N ALA A 126 10.40 -12.12 -4.03
CA ALA A 126 10.20 -11.39 -5.29
C ALA A 126 11.40 -11.47 -6.24
N TYR A 127 12.64 -11.48 -5.71
CA TYR A 127 13.82 -11.24 -6.54
C TYR A 127 14.96 -12.25 -6.42
N LEU A 128 14.98 -13.13 -5.42
CA LEU A 128 16.12 -14.02 -5.22
C LEU A 128 16.26 -14.97 -6.41
N VAL A 129 17.37 -14.84 -7.12
CA VAL A 129 17.78 -15.78 -8.17
C VAL A 129 19.01 -16.54 -7.67
N LEU A 130 18.94 -17.87 -7.71
CA LEU A 130 20.01 -18.73 -7.25
C LEU A 130 20.58 -19.52 -8.43
N PRO A 131 21.89 -19.46 -8.66
CA PRO A 131 22.59 -20.49 -9.42
C PRO A 131 22.40 -21.88 -8.78
N ASP A 132 22.31 -22.94 -9.58
CA ASP A 132 22.06 -24.31 -9.11
C ASP A 132 23.03 -24.77 -8.01
N PHE A 133 24.30 -24.38 -8.12
CA PHE A 133 25.34 -24.76 -7.17
C PHE A 133 25.20 -24.08 -5.79
N LEU A 134 24.38 -23.03 -5.67
CA LEU A 134 24.10 -22.33 -4.42
C LEU A 134 22.83 -22.81 -3.73
N ILE A 135 21.95 -23.54 -4.42
CA ILE A 135 20.69 -24.07 -3.87
C ILE A 135 20.91 -24.88 -2.57
N PRO A 136 21.94 -25.73 -2.44
CA PRO A 136 22.17 -26.48 -1.19
C PRO A 136 22.41 -25.60 0.04
N ASN A 137 22.84 -24.34 -0.13
CA ASN A 137 23.20 -23.40 0.94
C ASN A 137 22.19 -22.25 1.07
N LEU A 138 20.93 -22.47 0.64
CA LEU A 138 19.93 -21.40 0.58
C LEU A 138 19.73 -20.70 1.93
N ALA A 139 19.69 -21.45 3.03
CA ALA A 139 19.46 -20.88 4.35
C ALA A 139 20.58 -19.91 4.75
N GLU A 140 21.83 -20.31 4.54
CA GLU A 140 23.02 -19.50 4.82
C GLU A 140 23.05 -18.24 3.94
N ILE A 141 22.71 -18.38 2.65
CA ILE A 141 22.65 -17.25 1.71
C ILE A 141 21.59 -16.23 2.14
N LYS A 142 20.41 -16.69 2.60
CA LYS A 142 19.38 -15.77 3.09
C LYS A 142 19.84 -15.00 4.32
N ILE A 143 20.55 -15.66 5.25
CA ILE A 143 21.12 -15.02 6.44
C ILE A 143 22.15 -13.96 6.03
N GLU A 144 23.04 -14.29 5.09
CA GLU A 144 24.10 -13.40 4.63
C GLU A 144 23.55 -12.21 3.82
N LEU A 145 22.54 -12.42 2.99
CA LEU A 145 21.85 -11.32 2.32
C LEU A 145 21.15 -10.42 3.34
N ARG A 146 20.53 -10.99 4.38
CA ARG A 146 19.85 -10.20 5.41
C ARG A 146 20.82 -9.34 6.19
N SER A 147 21.96 -9.88 6.62
CA SER A 147 22.97 -9.13 7.38
C SER A 147 23.54 -7.96 6.59
N ARG A 148 23.65 -8.09 5.26
CA ARG A 148 24.17 -7.05 4.36
C ARG A 148 23.11 -6.01 3.99
N LEU A 149 21.86 -6.43 3.79
CA LEU A 149 20.83 -5.56 3.23
C LEU A 149 19.91 -4.96 4.28
N LEU A 150 19.63 -5.62 5.39
CA LEU A 150 18.74 -5.09 6.43
C LEU A 150 19.52 -4.29 7.48
N THR A 151 20.21 -3.25 7.02
CA THR A 151 21.05 -2.36 7.86
C THR A 151 20.27 -1.11 8.31
N GLU A 152 20.84 -0.33 9.22
CA GLU A 152 20.26 0.97 9.61
C GLU A 152 20.08 1.92 8.42
N ILE A 153 20.99 1.87 7.43
CA ILE A 153 20.88 2.69 6.21
C ILE A 153 19.61 2.31 5.45
N THR A 154 19.43 1.02 5.18
CA THR A 154 18.22 0.51 4.51
C THR A 154 16.97 0.84 5.30
N GLN A 155 16.99 0.64 6.61
CA GLN A 155 15.85 0.93 7.45
C GLN A 155 15.45 2.41 7.32
N ARG A 156 16.40 3.33 7.42
CA ARG A 156 16.14 4.77 7.30
C ARG A 156 15.62 5.16 5.90
N ARG A 157 16.19 4.59 4.83
CA ARG A 157 15.84 4.83 3.41
C ARG A 157 14.47 4.33 2.99
N PHE A 158 13.88 3.40 3.74
CA PHE A 158 12.57 2.83 3.42
C PHE A 158 11.53 3.13 4.50
N SER A 159 11.81 4.10 5.39
CA SER A 159 10.94 4.47 6.51
C SER A 159 10.10 5.73 6.26
N ASP A 160 10.33 6.41 5.15
CA ASP A 160 9.91 7.77 4.84
C ASP A 160 8.93 7.80 3.66
N PRO A 161 7.75 7.18 3.81
CA PRO A 161 6.89 6.88 2.68
C PRO A 161 6.44 8.14 1.94
N ASN A 162 6.56 8.05 0.63
CA ASN A 162 6.08 9.04 -0.32
C ASN A 162 4.64 8.75 -0.77
N ILE A 163 3.64 9.31 -0.05
CA ILE A 163 2.22 9.06 -0.32
C ILE A 163 1.73 9.91 -1.49
N SER A 164 1.36 9.28 -2.61
CA SER A 164 0.94 9.96 -3.85
C SER A 164 -0.55 10.17 -4.01
N TYR A 165 -1.37 9.31 -3.43
CA TYR A 165 -2.83 9.46 -3.45
C TYR A 165 -3.48 8.54 -2.42
N VAL A 166 -4.66 8.91 -1.95
CA VAL A 166 -5.47 8.10 -1.05
C VAL A 166 -6.94 8.23 -1.42
N TYR A 167 -7.57 7.13 -1.81
CA TYR A 167 -9.00 7.13 -2.12
C TYR A 167 -9.63 5.77 -1.87
N GLN A 168 -10.95 5.73 -1.70
CA GLN A 168 -11.71 4.48 -1.69
C GLN A 168 -12.36 4.25 -3.04
N ASP A 169 -12.26 3.04 -3.57
CA ASP A 169 -12.96 2.63 -4.79
C ASP A 169 -14.44 2.24 -4.52
N PRO A 170 -15.27 1.99 -5.55
CA PRO A 170 -16.68 1.65 -5.37
C PRO A 170 -16.88 0.24 -4.79
N ASN A 171 -15.81 -0.57 -4.73
CA ASN A 171 -15.80 -1.88 -4.10
C ASN A 171 -15.44 -1.81 -2.60
N ASN A 172 -15.39 -0.59 -2.04
CA ASN A 172 -14.99 -0.28 -0.67
C ASN A 172 -13.50 -0.52 -0.36
N THR A 173 -12.65 -0.75 -1.36
CA THR A 173 -11.22 -0.95 -1.15
C THR A 173 -10.54 0.41 -1.03
N LEU A 174 -9.81 0.61 0.07
CA LEU A 174 -8.94 1.77 0.20
C LEU A 174 -7.69 1.53 -0.64
N ARG A 175 -7.40 2.47 -1.54
CA ARG A 175 -6.23 2.47 -2.42
C ARG A 175 -5.30 3.59 -2.02
N ILE A 176 -4.03 3.25 -1.87
CA ILE A 176 -2.98 4.18 -1.47
C ILE A 176 -1.86 4.06 -2.50
N GLY A 177 -1.49 5.18 -3.10
CA GLY A 177 -0.33 5.27 -3.97
C GLY A 177 0.93 5.58 -3.17
N LEU A 178 1.99 4.84 -3.42
CA LEU A 178 3.33 5.13 -2.93
C LEU A 178 4.22 5.43 -4.15
N ALA A 179 4.87 6.59 -4.16
CA ALA A 179 5.95 6.84 -5.09
C ALA A 179 7.22 6.13 -4.57
N GLY A 180 7.97 5.50 -5.48
CA GLY A 180 9.19 4.78 -5.11
C GLY A 180 10.11 4.57 -6.30
N PHE A 181 10.87 3.48 -6.28
CA PHE A 181 11.99 3.28 -7.20
C PHE A 181 11.75 2.12 -8.17
N LEU A 182 11.68 2.40 -9.47
CA LEU A 182 11.72 1.33 -10.47
C LEU A 182 13.00 0.50 -10.37
N ASP A 183 14.10 1.06 -9.85
CA ASP A 183 15.29 0.30 -9.51
C ASP A 183 15.96 0.82 -8.23
N ALA A 184 15.61 0.20 -7.11
CA ALA A 184 16.12 0.46 -5.77
C ALA A 184 17.49 -0.17 -5.49
N ARG A 185 18.08 -0.95 -6.42
CA ARG A 185 19.35 -1.64 -6.15
C ARG A 185 20.51 -0.68 -5.77
N PRO A 186 20.67 0.51 -6.37
CA PRO A 186 21.68 1.46 -5.91
C PRO A 186 21.52 1.85 -4.43
N ILE A 187 20.27 1.96 -3.96
CA ILE A 187 19.92 2.32 -2.59
C ILE A 187 20.15 1.15 -1.65
N LEU A 188 19.66 -0.05 -2.00
CA LEU A 188 19.88 -1.28 -1.23
C LEU A 188 21.37 -1.61 -1.02
N THR A 189 22.21 -1.22 -1.98
CA THR A 189 23.64 -1.50 -1.96
C THR A 189 24.48 -0.30 -1.50
N GLN A 190 23.83 0.77 -1.05
CA GLN A 190 24.50 1.94 -0.52
C GLN A 190 25.24 1.57 0.77
N GLY A 191 26.50 2.00 0.87
CA GLY A 191 27.35 1.69 2.02
C GLY A 191 28.03 0.31 1.97
N LEU A 192 27.69 -0.55 1.00
CA LEU A 192 28.38 -1.83 0.82
C LEU A 192 29.74 -1.66 0.11
N ASN A 193 30.72 -2.48 0.49
CA ASN A 193 31.99 -2.59 -0.22
C ASN A 193 31.82 -3.28 -1.58
N LEU A 194 32.84 -3.24 -2.44
CA LEU A 194 32.76 -3.80 -3.80
C LEU A 194 32.38 -5.29 -3.83
N SER A 195 32.98 -6.12 -2.97
CA SER A 195 32.67 -7.56 -2.90
C SER A 195 31.22 -7.82 -2.53
N ASP A 196 30.67 -7.07 -1.59
CA ASP A 196 29.29 -7.24 -1.14
C ASP A 196 28.30 -6.77 -2.20
N ARG A 197 28.62 -5.69 -2.90
CA ARG A 197 27.83 -5.21 -4.04
C ARG A 197 27.79 -6.22 -5.19
N LEU A 198 28.91 -6.89 -5.46
CA LEU A 198 28.98 -7.96 -6.46
C LEU A 198 28.19 -9.20 -6.02
N PHE A 199 28.31 -9.59 -4.75
CA PHE A 199 27.58 -10.72 -4.18
C PHE A 199 26.06 -10.49 -4.25
N VAL A 200 25.57 -9.39 -3.65
CA VAL A 200 24.17 -8.99 -3.73
C VAL A 200 23.73 -8.90 -5.18
N GLY A 201 24.59 -8.33 -6.03
CA GLY A 201 24.28 -8.11 -7.43
C GLY A 201 24.14 -9.36 -8.28
N THR A 202 24.72 -10.47 -7.83
CA THR A 202 24.59 -11.80 -8.46
C THR A 202 23.25 -12.45 -8.08
N LEU A 203 22.73 -12.14 -6.89
CA LEU A 203 21.56 -12.81 -6.30
C LEU A 203 20.26 -12.00 -6.45
N LEU A 204 20.36 -10.67 -6.58
CA LEU A 204 19.26 -9.75 -6.84
C LEU A 204 19.43 -9.10 -8.24
N PRO A 205 18.72 -9.60 -9.27
CA PRO A 205 18.82 -9.07 -10.63
C PRO A 205 18.24 -7.66 -10.70
N ARG A 206 18.64 -6.89 -11.72
CA ARG A 206 18.05 -5.57 -12.01
C ARG A 206 16.90 -5.71 -13.01
N PRO A 207 15.88 -4.84 -12.93
CA PRO A 207 15.66 -3.86 -11.86
C PRO A 207 15.10 -4.51 -10.57
N VAL A 208 15.40 -3.92 -9.40
CA VAL A 208 14.74 -4.28 -8.13
C VAL A 208 13.74 -3.18 -7.79
N GLN A 209 12.45 -3.42 -8.00
CA GLN A 209 11.40 -2.43 -7.74
C GLN A 209 11.02 -2.48 -6.26
N ILE A 210 11.02 -1.34 -5.57
CA ILE A 210 10.67 -1.25 -4.15
C ILE A 210 9.93 0.05 -3.87
N SER A 211 8.77 -0.04 -3.23
CA SER A 211 8.18 1.08 -2.50
C SER A 211 8.82 1.20 -1.12
N GLU A 212 8.85 2.42 -0.58
CA GLU A 212 9.03 2.58 0.87
C GLU A 212 7.88 1.91 1.65
N LEU A 213 8.10 1.67 2.94
CA LEU A 213 7.08 1.10 3.81
C LEU A 213 6.25 2.23 4.41
N VAL A 214 4.93 2.02 4.47
CA VAL A 214 4.03 2.86 5.25
C VAL A 214 3.37 2.03 6.34
N LYS A 215 3.40 2.53 7.57
CA LYS A 215 2.57 2.00 8.64
C LYS A 215 1.20 2.64 8.55
N TYR A 216 0.14 1.85 8.63
CA TYR A 216 -1.23 2.37 8.61
C TYR A 216 -1.99 2.02 9.88
N THR A 217 -2.93 2.89 10.25
CA THR A 217 -4.04 2.58 11.14
C THR A 217 -5.34 3.01 10.46
N TYR A 218 -6.27 2.08 10.24
CA TYR A 218 -7.57 2.36 9.63
C TYR A 218 -8.70 1.76 10.49
N GLY A 219 -9.47 2.63 11.15
CA GLY A 219 -10.26 2.22 12.31
C GLY A 219 -9.37 1.56 13.37
N ASP A 220 -9.72 0.36 13.81
CA ASP A 220 -8.97 -0.35 14.87
C ASP A 220 -7.84 -1.26 14.34
N LYS A 221 -7.60 -1.25 13.03
CA LYS A 221 -6.61 -2.12 12.38
C LYS A 221 -5.32 -1.37 12.11
N THR A 222 -4.21 -1.93 12.56
CA THR A 222 -2.87 -1.43 12.27
C THR A 222 -2.06 -2.46 11.50
N GLY A 223 -1.27 -2.02 10.53
CA GLY A 223 -0.39 -2.87 9.74
C GLY A 223 0.65 -2.08 8.97
N TYR A 224 1.31 -2.74 8.03
CA TYR A 224 2.32 -2.16 7.15
C TYR A 224 1.96 -2.47 5.70
N LEU A 225 2.21 -1.54 4.81
CA LEU A 225 2.02 -1.71 3.37
C LEU A 225 3.31 -1.36 2.66
N TYR A 226 3.62 -2.16 1.63
CA TYR A 226 4.70 -1.98 0.67
C TYR A 226 4.39 -2.84 -0.56
N SER A 227 5.12 -2.61 -1.64
CA SER A 227 5.05 -3.44 -2.84
C SER A 227 6.40 -3.53 -3.55
N PHE A 228 6.60 -4.64 -4.25
CA PHE A 228 7.71 -4.90 -5.16
C PHE A 228 7.28 -4.87 -6.64
N PHE A 229 6.07 -4.38 -6.90
CA PHE A 229 5.48 -4.32 -8.23
C PHE A 229 4.96 -2.91 -8.48
N ALA A 230 5.62 -2.20 -9.39
CA ALA A 230 5.26 -0.85 -9.80
C ALA A 230 4.79 -0.82 -11.25
N THR A 231 3.97 0.18 -11.53
CA THR A 231 3.86 0.74 -12.88
C THR A 231 4.84 1.91 -13.02
N PRO A 232 5.49 2.10 -14.18
CA PRO A 232 6.27 3.31 -14.42
C PRO A 232 5.41 4.55 -14.23
N SER A 233 5.85 5.50 -13.40
CA SER A 233 5.12 6.75 -13.17
C SER A 233 5.28 7.74 -14.33
N GLY A 234 6.36 7.63 -15.09
CA GLY A 234 6.78 8.66 -16.05
C GLY A 234 7.32 9.93 -15.39
N LEU A 235 7.50 9.90 -14.07
CA LEU A 235 7.96 11.00 -13.23
C LEU A 235 9.39 10.75 -12.75
N VAL A 236 10.08 11.84 -12.44
CA VAL A 236 11.40 11.82 -11.81
C VAL A 236 11.56 13.01 -10.89
N ALA A 237 12.20 12.83 -9.73
CA ALA A 237 12.52 13.95 -8.85
C ALA A 237 13.50 14.93 -9.51
N GLY A 238 13.23 16.23 -9.36
CA GLY A 238 14.03 17.29 -9.98
C GLY A 238 15.42 17.49 -9.36
N ASP A 239 15.64 16.99 -8.15
CA ASP A 239 16.89 17.13 -7.39
C ASP A 239 17.88 15.98 -7.62
N ASP A 240 17.40 14.73 -7.72
CA ASP A 240 18.27 13.55 -7.86
C ASP A 240 18.16 12.80 -9.20
N GLY A 241 17.12 13.04 -9.99
CA GLY A 241 16.93 12.40 -11.29
C GLY A 241 16.64 10.88 -11.24
N VAL A 242 16.35 10.30 -10.07
CA VAL A 242 16.15 8.85 -9.89
C VAL A 242 14.97 8.46 -9.00
N SER A 243 14.52 9.35 -8.11
CA SER A 243 13.39 9.12 -7.22
C SER A 243 12.04 9.26 -7.91
N PHE A 244 11.01 8.64 -7.34
CA PHE A 244 9.59 8.67 -7.77
C PHE A 244 9.30 8.08 -9.16
N THR A 245 10.20 7.24 -9.65
CA THR A 245 10.10 6.60 -10.97
C THR A 245 9.05 5.48 -11.04
N GLY A 246 8.72 4.87 -9.88
CA GLY A 246 7.71 3.83 -9.76
C GLY A 246 6.47 4.32 -9.02
N ASN A 247 5.29 3.97 -9.52
CA ASN A 247 4.02 4.09 -8.78
C ASN A 247 3.60 2.71 -8.26
N TYR A 248 3.42 2.62 -6.95
CA TYR A 248 3.04 1.40 -6.24
C TYR A 248 1.67 1.61 -5.60
N GLU A 249 0.67 0.91 -6.08
CA GLU A 249 -0.63 0.94 -5.42
C GLU A 249 -0.70 -0.16 -4.38
N VAL A 250 -0.99 0.19 -3.14
CA VAL A 250 -1.27 -0.77 -2.06
C VAL A 250 -2.71 -0.62 -1.60
N THR A 251 -3.28 -1.69 -1.06
CA THR A 251 -4.70 -1.72 -0.73
C THR A 251 -4.96 -2.18 0.68
N ILE A 252 -6.00 -1.60 1.29
CA ILE A 252 -6.61 -2.13 2.51
C ILE A 252 -8.04 -2.54 2.12
N PRO A 253 -8.35 -3.85 2.13
CA PRO A 253 -9.70 -4.32 1.81
C PRO A 253 -10.72 -3.65 2.72
N GLY A 254 -11.77 -3.10 2.12
CA GLY A 254 -12.93 -2.66 2.86
C GLY A 254 -13.58 -3.82 3.58
N HIS A 255 -14.09 -3.57 4.79
CA HIS A 255 -15.16 -4.42 5.29
C HIS A 255 -16.43 -4.07 4.51
N PRO A 256 -17.16 -5.04 3.94
CA PRO A 256 -18.50 -4.74 3.45
C PRO A 256 -19.27 -4.14 4.62
N THR A 257 -19.72 -2.89 4.50
CA THR A 257 -20.68 -2.34 5.44
C THR A 257 -21.89 -3.26 5.34
N ARG A 258 -22.20 -3.99 6.42
CA ARG A 258 -23.47 -4.74 6.51
C ARG A 258 -24.55 -3.73 6.16
N ALA A 259 -25.18 -3.88 4.99
CA ALA A 259 -26.29 -3.04 4.60
C ALA A 259 -27.32 -3.17 5.72
N VAL A 260 -27.49 -2.13 6.53
CA VAL A 260 -28.62 -2.03 7.44
C VAL A 260 -29.81 -1.82 6.51
N PRO A 261 -30.74 -2.78 6.36
CA PRO A 261 -31.86 -2.59 5.47
C PRO A 261 -32.69 -1.44 6.06
N GLY A 262 -32.72 -0.32 5.36
CA GLY A 262 -33.63 0.76 5.69
C GLY A 262 -35.07 0.26 5.64
N PRO A 263 -36.01 0.91 6.35
CA PRO A 263 -37.41 0.45 6.46
C PRO A 263 -38.11 0.18 5.12
N GLY A 264 -37.63 0.75 4.01
CA GLY A 264 -38.15 0.51 2.65
C GLY A 264 -37.84 -0.88 2.05
N VAL A 265 -36.85 -1.63 2.55
CA VAL A 265 -36.49 -2.95 1.99
C VAL A 265 -37.47 -4.05 2.46
N LEU A 266 -38.07 -3.90 3.64
CA LEU A 266 -39.06 -4.86 4.18
C LEU A 266 -40.41 -4.79 3.43
N ALA A 267 -40.78 -3.63 2.88
CA ALA A 267 -42.00 -3.50 2.07
C ALA A 267 -41.87 -4.21 0.70
N GLY A 268 -40.67 -4.20 0.11
CA GLY A 268 -40.41 -4.85 -1.18
C GLY A 268 -40.46 -6.39 -1.13
N VAL A 269 -40.10 -6.99 0.01
CA VAL A 269 -40.11 -8.46 0.18
C VAL A 269 -41.53 -9.00 0.40
N ALA A 270 -42.45 -8.22 0.97
CA ALA A 270 -43.85 -8.64 1.12
C ALA A 270 -44.61 -8.71 -0.22
N ALA A 271 -44.28 -7.82 -1.17
CA ALA A 271 -44.94 -7.77 -2.48
C ALA A 271 -44.52 -8.93 -3.41
N SER A 272 -43.28 -9.40 -3.32
CA SER A 272 -42.76 -10.50 -4.16
C SER A 272 -43.22 -11.88 -3.69
N MET A 273 -43.51 -12.06 -2.39
CA MET A 273 -44.09 -13.31 -1.88
C MET A 273 -45.58 -13.50 -2.20
N GLY A 274 -46.34 -12.39 -2.34
CA GLY A 274 -47.76 -12.45 -2.70
C GLY A 274 -48.03 -12.91 -4.14
N LEU A 275 -47.15 -12.54 -5.08
CA LEU A 275 -47.28 -12.93 -6.49
C LEU A 275 -46.90 -14.40 -6.73
N GLY A 276 -45.91 -14.93 -6.00
CA GLY A 276 -45.47 -16.32 -6.13
C GLY A 276 -46.48 -17.36 -5.61
N ALA A 277 -47.26 -17.03 -4.58
CA ALA A 277 -48.27 -17.93 -4.02
C ALA A 277 -49.50 -18.10 -4.93
N LEU A 278 -49.87 -17.06 -5.71
CA LEU A 278 -50.99 -17.11 -6.66
C LEU A 278 -50.68 -17.92 -7.93
N GLN A 279 -49.40 -18.01 -8.34
CA GLN A 279 -49.00 -18.77 -9.52
C GLN A 279 -48.88 -20.29 -9.27
N MET A 280 -48.63 -20.73 -8.03
CA MET A 280 -48.52 -22.16 -7.69
C MET A 280 -49.87 -22.84 -7.39
N SER A 281 -50.92 -22.11 -6.99
CA SER A 281 -52.24 -22.72 -6.76
C SER A 281 -53.00 -23.04 -8.06
N ARG A 282 -52.67 -22.37 -9.17
CA ARG A 282 -53.27 -22.63 -10.49
C ARG A 282 -52.68 -23.84 -11.22
N ARG A 283 -51.46 -24.27 -10.86
CA ARG A 283 -50.79 -25.43 -11.51
C ARG A 283 -51.18 -26.80 -10.92
N LYS A 284 -51.83 -26.85 -9.75
CA LYS A 284 -52.26 -28.11 -9.11
C LYS A 284 -53.68 -28.59 -9.45
N LYS A 285 -54.43 -27.88 -10.32
CA LYS A 285 -55.79 -28.28 -10.73
C LYS A 285 -55.89 -28.88 -12.15
N GLY A 286 -54.77 -29.21 -12.81
CA GLY A 286 -54.75 -29.54 -14.24
C GLY A 286 -54.27 -30.94 -14.65
N ALA A 287 -54.13 -31.90 -13.74
CA ALA A 287 -53.69 -33.26 -14.10
C ALA A 287 -54.63 -34.32 -13.50
N GLU A 288 -55.63 -34.73 -14.27
CA GLU A 288 -56.38 -35.99 -14.08
C GLU A 288 -55.69 -37.14 -14.84
N PRO A 289 -55.81 -38.39 -14.36
CA PRO A 289 -55.24 -39.57 -15.00
C PRO A 289 -56.21 -40.18 -16.02
N ASN A 290 -55.71 -40.72 -17.13
CA ASN A 290 -56.50 -41.60 -18.00
C ASN A 290 -55.75 -42.88 -18.34
N ALA A 291 -56.55 -43.94 -18.40
CA ALA A 291 -56.19 -45.35 -18.31
C ALA A 291 -55.87 -46.02 -19.65
N VAL A 292 -55.15 -47.14 -19.52
CA VAL A 292 -55.20 -48.43 -20.26
C VAL A 292 -56.02 -48.47 -21.56
N LEU A 293 -55.36 -48.87 -22.65
CA LEU A 293 -55.67 -50.07 -23.45
C LEU A 293 -54.35 -50.69 -23.95
#